data_AF-A0A150QFM6-F1
#
_entry.id   AF-A0A150QFM6-F1
#
_cell.length_a   1.000
_cell.length_b   1.000
_cell.length_c   1.000
_cell.angle_alpha   90.00
_cell.angle_beta   90.00
_cell.angle_gamma   90.00
#
_symmetry.space_group_name_H-M   'P 1'
#
loop_
_entity.id
_entity.type
_entity.pdbx_description
1 polymer ?
#
loop_
_entity_poly.entity_id
_entity_poly.type
_entity_poly.pdbx_seq_one_letter_code
_entity_poly.pdbx_strand_id
1 'polypeptide(L)'
;MGSAISIGSGALAYDKPLCAALDGFTLHAATRAGAHHAAAREALLRYVLRPPIAKERVEPQQDGLVRLSLERAFADGTVAVDMDPLSLLCRLL
;
A
#
# COMPACT_ATOMS: atom_id res chain seq x y z
N MET A 1 14.96 -9.69 23.47
CA MET A 1 13.69 -10.40 23.75
C MET A 1 12.75 -10.06 22.60
N GLY A 2 12.63 -10.97 21.63
CA GLY A 2 11.80 -10.75 20.45
C GLY A 2 10.34 -10.91 20.82
N SER A 3 9.54 -9.86 20.65
CA SER A 3 8.08 -9.97 20.73
C SER A 3 7.62 -10.97 19.67
N ALA A 4 7.10 -12.10 20.12
CA ALA A 4 6.26 -12.93 19.28
C ALA A 4 5.10 -12.07 18.80
N ILE A 5 4.94 -11.95 17.48
CA ILE A 5 3.71 -11.43 16.89
C ILE A 5 2.62 -12.40 17.31
N SER A 6 1.83 -12.02 18.31
CA SER A 6 0.57 -12.68 18.63
C SER A 6 -0.34 -12.45 17.44
N ILE A 7 -0.40 -13.41 16.50
CA ILE A 7 -1.46 -13.44 15.49
C ILE A 7 -2.75 -13.54 16.29
N GLY A 8 -3.66 -12.57 16.12
CA GLY A 8 -4.90 -12.55 16.85
C GLY A 8 -5.64 -13.86 16.63
N SER A 9 -6.34 -14.32 17.67
CA SER A 9 -7.19 -15.51 17.60
C SER A 9 -8.49 -15.21 16.84
N GLY A 10 -8.43 -14.42 15.76
CA GLY A 10 -9.53 -14.22 14.84
C GLY A 10 -9.80 -15.50 14.05
N ALA A 11 -11.06 -15.80 13.77
CA ALA A 11 -11.40 -16.92 12.89
C ALA A 11 -11.04 -16.57 11.44
N LEU A 12 -10.33 -17.46 10.73
CA LEU A 12 -10.08 -17.35 9.29
C LEU A 12 -11.41 -17.42 8.52
N ALA A 13 -11.69 -16.42 7.69
CA ALA A 13 -12.87 -16.36 6.83
C ALA A 13 -12.48 -16.49 5.34
N TYR A 14 -13.34 -17.13 4.54
CA TYR A 14 -13.11 -17.43 3.11
C TYR A 14 -14.32 -17.04 2.25
N ASP A 15 -14.52 -15.75 2.02
CA ASP A 15 -15.73 -15.24 1.34
C ASP A 15 -15.68 -15.41 -0.19
N LYS A 16 -14.49 -15.60 -0.76
CA LYS A 16 -14.23 -15.71 -2.21
C LYS A 16 -13.14 -16.74 -2.50
N PRO A 17 -13.13 -17.39 -3.68
CA PRO A 17 -12.05 -18.29 -4.06
C PRO A 17 -10.68 -17.61 -3.95
N LEU A 18 -9.70 -18.33 -3.38
CA LEU A 18 -8.33 -17.84 -3.18
C LEU A 18 -8.25 -16.53 -2.37
N CYS A 19 -9.25 -16.25 -1.52
CA CYS A 19 -9.25 -15.13 -0.60
C CYS A 19 -9.39 -15.62 0.84
N ALA A 20 -8.60 -15.07 1.76
CA ALA A 20 -8.69 -15.38 3.19
C ALA A 20 -8.62 -14.08 3.99
N ALA A 21 -9.43 -13.95 5.04
CA ALA A 21 -9.40 -12.81 5.95
C ALA A 21 -9.08 -13.22 7.39
N LEU A 22 -8.23 -12.45 8.06
CA LEU A 22 -7.81 -12.64 9.45
C LEU A 22 -7.38 -11.29 10.03
N ASP A 23 -7.82 -10.97 11.26
CA ASP A 23 -7.43 -9.78 12.02
C ASP A 23 -7.54 -8.43 11.26
N GLY A 24 -8.58 -8.29 10.44
CA GLY A 24 -8.81 -7.07 9.64
C GLY A 24 -7.96 -6.98 8.36
N PHE A 25 -7.18 -8.01 8.04
CA PHE A 25 -6.46 -8.15 6.78
C PHE A 25 -7.11 -9.18 5.87
N THR A 26 -7.10 -8.91 4.55
CA THR A 26 -7.57 -9.86 3.53
C THR A 26 -6.45 -10.17 2.54
N LEU A 27 -6.08 -11.44 2.42
CA LEU A 27 -5.17 -11.95 1.40
C LEU A 27 -5.96 -12.29 0.12
N HIS A 28 -5.52 -11.77 -1.03
CA HIS A 28 -6.02 -12.14 -2.36
C HIS A 28 -4.94 -12.92 -3.12
N ALA A 29 -5.03 -14.26 -3.12
CA ALA A 29 -4.02 -15.16 -3.67
C ALA A 29 -4.25 -15.56 -5.15
N ALA A 30 -5.19 -14.93 -5.85
CA ALA A 30 -5.47 -15.21 -7.26
C ALA A 30 -4.33 -14.79 -8.21
N THR A 31 -3.50 -13.84 -7.78
CA THR A 31 -2.35 -13.35 -8.54
C THR A 31 -1.14 -14.26 -8.31
N ARG A 32 -0.72 -15.01 -9.34
CA ARG A 32 0.39 -15.96 -9.29
C ARG A 32 1.24 -15.89 -10.55
N ALA A 33 2.55 -16.11 -10.42
CA ALA A 33 3.44 -16.29 -11.56
C ALA A 33 4.21 -17.60 -11.41
N GLY A 34 4.04 -18.51 -12.38
CA GLY A 34 4.84 -19.73 -12.43
C GLY A 34 6.31 -19.44 -12.70
N ALA A 35 7.21 -20.31 -12.23
CA ALA A 35 8.65 -20.13 -12.33
C ALA A 35 9.15 -19.89 -13.77
N HIS A 36 8.50 -20.50 -14.77
CA HIS A 36 8.88 -20.40 -16.18
C HIS A 36 8.03 -19.40 -16.98
N HIS A 37 7.17 -18.62 -16.32
CA HIS A 37 6.29 -17.66 -16.99
C HIS A 37 6.85 -16.24 -16.91
N ALA A 38 7.84 -15.92 -17.76
CA ALA A 38 8.60 -14.67 -17.71
C ALA A 38 7.73 -13.41 -17.62
N ALA A 39 6.72 -13.28 -18.49
CA ALA A 39 5.82 -12.11 -18.51
C ALA A 39 5.02 -11.93 -17.21
N ALA A 40 4.64 -13.04 -16.54
CA ALA A 40 3.87 -12.95 -15.29
C ALA A 40 4.77 -12.54 -14.11
N ARG A 41 6.01 -13.04 -14.08
CA ARG A 41 7.00 -12.62 -13.09
C ARG A 41 7.36 -11.14 -13.26
N GLU A 42 7.53 -10.69 -14.50
CA GLU A 42 7.77 -9.29 -14.77
C GLU A 42 6.57 -8.41 -14.33
N ALA A 43 5.34 -8.86 -14.58
CA ALA A 43 4.16 -8.16 -14.07
C ALA A 43 4.13 -8.09 -12.52
N LEU A 44 4.48 -9.17 -11.81
CA LEU A 44 4.64 -9.15 -10.36
C LEU A 44 5.71 -8.15 -9.91
N LEU A 45 6.88 -8.14 -10.56
CA LEU A 45 7.95 -7.21 -10.22
C LEU A 45 7.53 -5.76 -10.47
N ARG A 46 6.88 -5.45 -11.59
CA ARG A 46 6.33 -4.11 -11.86
C ARG A 46 5.29 -3.71 -10.82
N TYR A 47 4.47 -4.65 -10.35
CA TYR A 47 3.49 -4.41 -9.30
C TYR A 47 4.17 -4.07 -7.97
N VAL A 48 5.16 -4.86 -7.55
CA VAL A 48 5.94 -4.63 -6.32
C VAL A 48 6.71 -3.30 -6.36
N LEU A 49 7.23 -2.93 -7.54
CA LEU A 49 8.00 -1.70 -7.74
C LEU A 49 7.14 -0.46 -8.01
N ARG A 50 5.81 -0.60 -8.10
CA ARG A 50 4.93 0.55 -8.30
C ARG A 50 5.00 1.44 -7.06
N PRO A 51 5.15 2.77 -7.21
CA PRO A 51 5.04 3.68 -6.08
C PRO A 51 3.71 3.47 -5.34
N PRO A 52 3.70 3.46 -4.00
CA PRO A 52 2.47 3.28 -3.21
C PRO A 52 1.47 4.44 -3.35
N ILE A 53 1.89 5.53 -3.99
CA ILE A 53 1.08 6.72 -4.26
C ILE A 53 1.14 7.11 -5.75
N ALA A 54 0.07 7.71 -6.25
CA ALA A 54 0.03 8.22 -7.62
C ALA A 54 0.97 9.43 -7.75
N LYS A 55 1.84 9.42 -8.77
CA LYS A 55 2.88 10.46 -8.94
C LYS A 55 2.25 11.83 -9.19
N GLU A 56 1.16 11.85 -9.95
CA GLU A 56 0.36 13.03 -10.26
C GLU A 56 -0.29 13.70 -9.03
N ARG A 57 -0.28 13.04 -7.87
CA ARG A 57 -0.78 13.60 -6.60
C ARG A 57 0.33 14.19 -5.73
N VAL A 58 1.58 14.15 -6.19
CA VAL A 58 2.76 14.58 -5.44
C VAL A 58 3.40 15.76 -6.14
N GLU A 59 3.38 16.93 -5.49
CA GLU A 59 3.88 18.17 -6.07
C GLU A 59 4.91 18.84 -5.14
N PRO A 60 6.17 19.02 -5.57
CA PRO A 60 7.11 19.84 -4.81
C PRO A 60 6.65 21.29 -4.78
N GLN A 61 6.79 21.94 -3.62
CA GLN A 61 6.42 23.33 -3.40
C GLN A 61 7.67 24.23 -3.36
N GLN A 62 7.46 25.53 -3.56
CA GLN A 62 8.55 26.51 -3.61
C GLN A 62 9.28 26.69 -2.28
N ASP A 63 8.62 26.35 -1.18
CA ASP A 63 9.15 26.41 0.19
C ASP A 63 9.95 25.16 0.60
N GLY A 64 10.15 24.21 -0.32
CA GLY A 64 10.86 22.96 -0.06
C GLY A 64 10.00 21.85 0.56
N LEU A 65 8.70 22.09 0.74
CA LEU A 65 7.74 21.04 1.11
C LEU A 65 7.30 20.23 -0.11
N VAL A 66 6.61 19.14 0.16
CA VAL A 66 5.92 18.31 -0.82
C VAL A 66 4.45 18.28 -0.47
N ARG A 67 3.61 18.69 -1.42
CA ARG A 67 2.16 18.59 -1.36
C ARG A 67 1.72 17.21 -1.84
N LEU A 68 1.01 16.50 -0.98
CA LEU A 68 0.28 15.28 -1.33
C LEU A 68 -1.21 15.59 -1.41
N SER A 69 -1.75 15.68 -2.62
CA SER A 69 -3.20 15.82 -2.84
C SER A 69 -3.91 14.53 -2.48
N LEU A 70 -5.06 14.62 -1.81
CA LEU A 70 -5.89 13.48 -1.43
C LEU A 70 -6.85 13.12 -2.57
N GLU A 71 -7.05 11.83 -2.83
CA GLU A 71 -8.05 11.38 -3.82
C GLU A 71 -9.47 11.73 -3.36
N ARG A 72 -9.69 11.71 -2.05
CA ARG A 72 -10.94 12.10 -1.40
C ARG A 72 -10.63 13.00 -0.22
N ALA A 73 -11.44 14.05 -0.07
CA ALA A 73 -11.34 14.92 1.09
C ALA A 73 -11.56 14.12 2.39
N PHE A 74 -10.84 14.49 3.44
CA PHE A 74 -11.15 14.01 4.79
C PHE A 74 -12.47 14.61 5.30
N ALA A 75 -12.98 14.03 6.39
CA ALA A 75 -14.25 14.46 6.99
C ALA A 75 -14.26 15.93 7.44
N ASP A 76 -13.08 16.50 7.69
CA ASP A 76 -12.88 17.92 8.05
C ASP A 76 -12.73 18.84 6.82
N GLY A 77 -12.81 18.30 5.60
CA GLY A 77 -12.63 19.04 4.36
C GLY A 77 -11.19 19.14 3.87
N THR A 78 -10.20 18.54 4.55
CA THR A 78 -8.81 18.53 4.09
C THR A 78 -8.71 17.81 2.74
N VAL A 79 -8.10 18.46 1.74
CA VAL A 79 -7.92 17.91 0.37
C VAL A 79 -6.46 17.65 0.01
N ALA A 80 -5.51 18.13 0.80
CA ALA A 80 -4.09 17.93 0.59
C ALA A 80 -3.33 18.04 1.91
N VAL A 81 -2.13 17.47 1.95
CA VAL A 81 -1.21 17.58 3.09
C VAL A 81 0.15 18.00 2.59
N ASP A 82 0.71 19.05 3.18
CA ASP A 82 2.08 19.50 2.90
C ASP A 82 3.01 18.97 3.99
N MET A 83 4.15 18.40 3.59
CA MET A 83 5.15 17.85 4.51
C MET A 83 6.54 17.92 3.90
N ASP A 84 7.59 17.86 4.72
CA ASP A 84 8.94 17.77 4.19
C ASP A 84 9.15 16.44 3.44
N PRO A 85 10.10 16.38 2.48
CA PRO A 85 10.35 15.18 1.68
C PRO A 85 10.66 13.91 2.48
N LEU A 86 11.33 14.02 3.63
CA LEU A 86 11.70 12.87 4.45
C LEU A 86 10.47 12.31 5.17
N SER A 87 9.62 13.18 5.73
CA SER A 87 8.33 12.80 6.31
C SER A 87 7.43 12.06 5.32
N LEU A 88 7.47 12.44 4.04
CA LEU A 88 6.75 11.70 3.00
C LEU A 88 7.34 10.28 2.85
N LEU A 89 8.66 10.16 2.63
CA LEU A 89 9.32 8.86 2.44
C LEU A 89 9.12 7.91 3.63
N CYS A 90 9.23 8.40 4.86
CA CYS A 90 9.03 7.60 6.06
C CYS A 90 7.60 7.06 6.23
N ARG A 91 6.61 7.62 5.53
CA ARG A 91 5.21 7.14 5.55
C ARG A 91 4.89 6.18 4.40
N LEU A 92 5.76 6.08 3.39
CA LEU A 92 5.60 5.22 2.23
C LEU A 92 6.38 3.90 2.36
N LEU A 93 7.35 3.84 3.26
CA LEU A 93 8.17 2.68 3.60
C LEU A 93 7.58 1.94 4.81
#